data_AF-A0A9D2W735-F1
#
_entry.id   AF-A0A9D2W735-F1
#
_cell.length_a   1.000
_cell.length_b   1.000
_cell.length_c   1.000
_cell.angle_alpha   90.00
_cell.angle_beta   90.00
_cell.angle_gamma   90.00
#
_symmetry.space_group_name_H-M   'P 1'
#
loop_
_entity.id
_entity.type
_entity.pdbx_description
1 polymer ?
#
loop_
_entity_poly.entity_id
_entity_poly.type
_entity_poly.pdbx_seq_one_letter_code
_entity_poly.pdbx_strand_id
1 'polypeptide(L)'
;MIYYNEEVKEQGRREIQGGKSQREIIREYGISRYTIQSWCGLRPETKLRQIAPVSKGRPQEVKTIEDYAKENERLKIESELLWDFLQSVERK
;
A
#
# COMPACT_ATOMS: atom_id res chain seq x y z
N MET A 1 -7.34 -16.43 16.45
CA MET A 1 -7.04 -16.24 15.02
C MET A 1 -6.95 -17.63 14.39
N ILE A 2 -7.86 -17.99 13.49
CA ILE A 2 -7.88 -19.34 12.89
C ILE A 2 -6.77 -19.39 11.84
N TYR A 3 -5.81 -20.28 12.02
CA TYR A 3 -4.74 -20.54 11.07
C TYR A 3 -5.09 -21.74 10.21
N TYR A 4 -5.06 -21.56 8.89
CA TYR A 4 -5.25 -22.63 7.92
C TYR A 4 -3.88 -23.04 7.38
N ASN A 5 -3.65 -24.34 7.21
CA ASN A 5 -2.43 -24.84 6.59
C ASN A 5 -2.35 -24.37 5.13
N GLU A 6 -1.15 -24.36 4.54
CA GLU A 6 -0.97 -23.86 3.17
C GLU A 6 -1.64 -24.78 2.14
N GLU A 7 -1.75 -26.08 2.42
CA GLU A 7 -2.44 -27.05 1.54
C GLU A 7 -3.92 -26.70 1.34
N VAL A 8 -4.65 -26.33 2.40
CA VAL A 8 -6.05 -25.90 2.30
C VAL A 8 -6.16 -24.60 1.52
N LYS A 9 -5.19 -23.69 1.65
CA LYS A 9 -5.17 -22.46 0.83
C LYS A 9 -4.96 -22.77 -0.64
N GLU A 10 -4.04 -23.67 -0.94
CA GLU A 10 -3.73 -24.08 -2.31
C GLU A 10 -4.91 -24.82 -2.95
N GLN A 11 -5.57 -25.69 -2.20
CA GLN A 11 -6.78 -26.37 -2.65
C GLN A 11 -7.89 -25.36 -2.99
N GLY A 12 -8.10 -24.35 -2.13
CA GLY A 12 -9.05 -23.28 -2.40
C GLY A 12 -8.73 -22.48 -3.68
N ARG A 13 -7.44 -22.23 -3.97
CA ARG A 13 -7.01 -21.57 -5.22
C ARG A 13 -7.28 -22.43 -6.45
N ARG A 14 -6.97 -23.73 -6.39
CA ARG A 14 -7.20 -24.69 -7.48
C ARG A 14 -8.67 -24.83 -7.83
N GLU A 15 -9.54 -24.93 -6.83
CA GLU A 15 -10.97 -25.08 -7.04
C GLU A 15 -11.60 -23.84 -7.71
N ILE A 16 -11.16 -22.63 -7.32
CA ILE A 16 -11.59 -21.40 -7.99
C ILE A 16 -11.05 -21.33 -9.43
N GLN A 17 -9.79 -21.71 -9.67
CA GLN A 17 -9.26 -21.80 -11.03
C GLN A 17 -9.99 -22.84 -11.89
N GLY A 18 -10.45 -23.93 -11.27
CA GLY A 18 -11.27 -24.96 -11.89
C GLY A 18 -12.73 -24.54 -12.15
N GLY A 19 -13.12 -23.32 -11.80
CA GLY A 19 -14.43 -22.75 -12.10
C GLY A 19 -15.50 -22.99 -11.03
N LYS A 20 -15.16 -23.59 -9.88
CA LYS A 20 -16.11 -23.69 -8.75
C LYS A 20 -16.46 -22.31 -8.21
N SER A 21 -17.71 -22.15 -7.78
CA SER A 21 -18.18 -20.90 -7.19
C SER A 21 -17.66 -20.72 -5.76
N GLN A 22 -17.34 -19.49 -5.37
CA GLN A 22 -16.99 -19.18 -3.97
C GLN A 22 -18.05 -19.70 -2.99
N ARG A 23 -19.34 -19.68 -3.37
CA ARG A 23 -20.44 -20.16 -2.53
C ARG A 23 -20.37 -21.66 -2.25
N GLU A 24 -19.94 -22.45 -3.23
CA GLU A 24 -19.79 -23.90 -3.09
C GLU A 24 -18.64 -24.22 -2.14
N ILE A 25 -17.50 -23.56 -2.31
CA ILE A 25 -16.32 -23.72 -1.45
C ILE A 25 -16.63 -23.29 -0.01
N ILE A 26 -17.40 -22.21 0.20
CA ILE A 26 -17.84 -21.80 1.54
C ILE A 26 -18.71 -22.87 2.20
N ARG A 27 -19.61 -23.51 1.44
CA ARG A 27 -20.51 -24.57 1.95
C ARG A 27 -19.76 -25.87 2.24
N GLU A 28 -18.86 -26.28 1.35
CA GLU A 28 -18.08 -27.52 1.50
C GLU A 28 -17.08 -27.43 2.67
N TYR A 29 -16.33 -26.33 2.74
CA TYR A 29 -15.24 -26.21 3.72
C TYR A 29 -15.63 -25.46 5.00
N GLY A 30 -16.81 -24.81 5.04
CA GLY A 30 -17.24 -23.99 6.18
C GLY A 30 -16.36 -22.75 6.40
N ILE A 31 -15.58 -22.35 5.40
CA ILE A 31 -14.64 -21.24 5.49
C ILE A 31 -15.34 -19.94 5.12
N SER A 32 -15.02 -18.86 5.82
CA SER A 32 -15.60 -17.55 5.50
C SER A 32 -15.27 -17.11 4.07
N ARG A 33 -16.22 -16.42 3.44
CA ARG A 33 -16.01 -15.77 2.14
C ARG A 33 -14.76 -14.90 2.13
N TYR A 34 -14.53 -14.15 3.21
CA TYR A 34 -13.41 -13.22 3.32
C TYR A 34 -12.07 -13.95 3.25
N THR A 35 -11.99 -15.11 3.93
CA THR A 35 -10.79 -15.95 3.96
C THR A 35 -10.44 -16.46 2.56
N ILE A 36 -11.42 -17.02 1.84
CA ILE A 36 -11.22 -17.53 0.47
C ILE A 36 -10.81 -16.41 -0.49
N GLN A 37 -11.44 -15.24 -0.39
CA GLN A 37 -11.09 -14.08 -1.21
C GLN A 37 -9.66 -13.59 -0.97
N SER A 38 -9.19 -13.65 0.29
CA SER A 38 -7.83 -13.24 0.64
C SER A 38 -6.76 -14.16 0.02
N TRP A 39 -7.02 -15.47 -0.07
CA TRP A 39 -6.08 -16.45 -0.61
C TRP A 39 -5.98 -16.40 -2.13
N CYS A 40 -7.09 -16.08 -2.79
CA CYS A 40 -7.20 -16.14 -4.25
C CYS A 40 -6.91 -14.78 -4.91
N GLY A 41 -6.54 -13.75 -4.14
CA GLY A 41 -6.24 -12.42 -4.70
C GLY A 41 -7.44 -11.74 -5.37
N LEU A 42 -8.67 -12.15 -5.02
CA LEU A 42 -9.89 -11.70 -5.68
C LEU A 42 -10.29 -10.27 -5.27
N ARG A 43 -9.60 -9.69 -4.27
CA ARG A 43 -9.79 -8.30 -3.88
C ARG A 43 -8.83 -7.37 -4.63
N PRO A 44 -9.28 -6.15 -4.97
CA PRO A 44 -8.38 -5.12 -5.50
C PRO A 44 -7.25 -4.81 -4.52
N GLU A 45 -7.55 -4.79 -3.21
CA GLU A 45 -6.58 -4.59 -2.13
C GLU A 45 -5.46 -5.64 -2.13
N THR A 46 -5.78 -6.91 -2.38
CA THR A 46 -4.78 -7.98 -2.45
C THR A 46 -3.89 -7.84 -3.68
N LYS A 47 -4.44 -7.41 -4.81
CA LYS A 47 -3.64 -7.13 -6.02
C LYS A 47 -2.69 -5.95 -5.80
N LEU A 48 -3.17 -4.86 -5.17
CA LEU A 48 -2.34 -3.71 -4.83
C LEU A 48 -1.16 -4.10 -3.92
N ARG A 49 -1.42 -4.94 -2.90
CA ARG A 49 -0.38 -5.45 -1.99
C ARG A 49 0.64 -6.38 -2.65
N GLN A 50 0.27 -7.07 -3.74
CA GLN A 50 1.21 -7.89 -4.52
C GLN A 50 2.15 -7.04 -5.37
N ILE A 51 1.66 -5.91 -5.90
CA ILE A 51 2.44 -5.03 -6.78
C ILE A 51 3.42 -4.17 -5.97
N ALA A 52 2.98 -3.64 -4.83
CA ALA A 52 3.83 -2.87 -3.94
C ALA A 52 3.37 -2.98 -2.47
N PRO A 53 4.29 -2.88 -1.50
CA PRO A 53 3.92 -2.69 -0.11
C PRO A 53 3.07 -1.42 0.01
N VAL A 54 1.81 -1.58 0.43
CA VAL A 54 0.93 -0.43 0.69
C VAL A 54 1.49 0.32 1.90
N SER A 55 1.69 1.63 1.77
CA SER A 55 2.15 2.46 2.87
C SER A 55 1.20 2.31 4.07
N LYS A 56 1.76 1.93 5.21
CA LYS A 56 0.98 1.83 6.44
C LYS A 56 0.78 3.24 7.00
N GLY A 57 -0.46 3.63 7.26
CA GLY A 57 -0.78 4.91 7.89
C GLY A 57 -1.90 5.66 7.18
N ARG A 58 -2.05 6.94 7.54
CA ARG A 58 -3.01 7.85 6.89
C ARG A 58 -2.61 8.04 5.42
N PRO A 59 -3.56 7.98 4.46
CA PRO A 59 -3.28 8.33 3.07
C PRO A 59 -2.61 9.70 3.02
N GLN A 60 -1.42 9.76 2.44
CA GLN A 60 -0.76 11.02 2.16
C GLN A 60 -1.28 11.56 0.83
N GLU A 61 -1.41 12.88 0.76
CA GLU A 61 -1.68 13.55 -0.51
C GLU A 61 -0.51 13.28 -1.46
N VAL A 62 -0.85 12.86 -2.67
CA VAL A 62 0.15 12.62 -3.71
C VAL A 62 0.62 13.98 -4.19
N LYS A 63 1.82 14.38 -3.75
CA LYS A 63 2.43 15.63 -4.22
C LYS A 63 2.73 15.54 -5.71
N THR A 64 2.33 16.57 -6.44
CA THR A 64 2.57 16.71 -7.87
C THR A 64 3.98 17.27 -8.11
N ILE A 65 4.53 17.09 -9.32
CA ILE A 65 5.83 17.67 -9.71
C ILE A 65 5.82 19.20 -9.53
N GLU A 66 4.70 19.86 -9.81
CA GLU A 66 4.53 21.30 -9.59
C GLU A 66 4.63 21.70 -8.12
N ASP A 67 4.10 20.89 -7.21
CA ASP A 67 4.18 21.15 -5.77
C ASP A 67 5.63 21.08 -5.30
N TYR A 68 6.41 20.12 -5.82
CA TYR A 68 7.85 20.03 -5.54
C TYR A 68 8.64 21.19 -6.13
N ALA A 69 8.26 21.70 -7.30
CA ALA A 69 8.92 22.86 -7.90
C ALA A 69 8.74 24.11 -7.01
N LYS A 70 7.52 24.40 -6.59
CA LYS A 70 7.21 25.52 -5.68
C LYS A 70 7.92 25.39 -4.33
N GLU A 71 7.93 24.19 -3.76
CA GLU A 71 8.63 23.92 -2.50
C GLU A 71 10.15 24.16 -2.65
N ASN A 72 10.75 23.72 -3.76
CA ASN A 72 12.17 23.95 -4.03
C ASN A 72 12.52 25.42 -4.20
N GLU A 73 11.66 26.21 -4.85
CA GLU A 73 11.84 27.66 -4.95
C GLU A 73 11.79 28.32 -3.57
N ARG A 74 10.81 27.96 -2.74
CA ARG A 74 10.71 28.46 -1.36
C ARG A 74 11.96 28.11 -0.55
N LEU A 75 12.42 26.86 -0.62
CA LEU A 75 13.60 26.38 0.11
C LEU A 75 14.90 27.05 -0.33
N LYS A 76 15.03 27.40 -1.62
CA LYS A 76 16.19 28.16 -2.11
C LYS A 76 16.22 29.55 -1.48
N ILE A 77 15.10 30.25 -1.49
CA ILE A 77 15.00 31.59 -0.87
C ILE A 77 15.27 31.51 0.63
N GLU A 78 14.68 30.54 1.34
CA GLU A 78 14.95 30.33 2.77
C GLU A 78 16.44 30.06 3.03
N SER A 79 17.09 29.26 2.18
CA SER A 79 18.52 28.98 2.30
C SER A 79 19.36 30.23 2.07
N GLU A 80 19.08 31.02 1.03
CA GLU A 80 19.78 32.28 0.75
C GLU A 80 19.64 33.26 1.91
N LEU A 81 18.44 33.43 2.46
CA LEU A 81 18.20 34.28 3.63
C LEU A 81 18.98 33.81 4.87
N LEU A 82 19.10 32.49 5.07
CA LEU A 82 19.91 31.93 6.16
C LEU A 82 21.40 32.19 5.93
N TRP A 83 21.89 32.07 4.70
CA TRP A 83 23.27 32.41 4.35
C TRP A 83 23.58 33.89 4.59
N ASP A 84 22.71 34.78 4.13
CA ASP A 84 22.84 36.23 4.33
C ASP A 84 22.83 36.57 5.83
N PHE A 85 21.94 35.94 6.59
CA PHE A 85 21.88 36.10 8.04
C PHE A 85 23.19 35.67 8.70
N LEU A 86 23.71 34.48 8.39
CA LEU A 86 24.98 33.99 8.94
C LEU A 86 26.14 34.92 8.57
N GLN A 87 26.22 35.35 7.31
CA GLN A 87 27.26 36.28 6.86
C GLN A 87 27.19 37.65 7.57
N SER A 88 25.98 38.11 7.92
CA SER A 88 25.79 39.35 8.67
C SER A 88 26.20 39.22 10.14
N VAL A 89 26.05 38.03 10.74
CA VAL A 89 26.38 37.74 12.14
C VAL A 89 27.88 37.42 12.31
N GLU A 90 28.51 36.82 11.30
CA GLU A 90 29.94 36.46 11.31
C GLU A 90 30.88 37.62 10.98
N ARG A 91 30.38 38.78 10.55
CA ARG A 91 31.17 40.02 10.43
C ARG A 91 31.45 40.64 11.81
N LYS A 92 32.56 40.22 12.43
CA LYS A 92 33.30 40.99 13.45
C LYS A 92 34.37 41.86 12.81
#